data_AF-A0AB37QQI4-F1
#
_entry.id   AF-A0AB37QQI4-F1
#
_cell.length_a   1.000
_cell.length_b   1.000
_cell.length_c   1.000
_cell.angle_alpha   90.00
_cell.angle_beta   90.00
_cell.angle_gamma   90.00
#
_symmetry.space_group_name_H-M   'P 1'
#
loop_
_entity.id
_entity.type
_entity.pdbx_description
1 polymer ?
#
loop_
_entity_poly.entity_id
_entity_poly.type
_entity_poly.pdbx_seq_one_letter_code
_entity_poly.pdbx_strand_id
1 'polypeptide(L)'
;MTSIPSKIPMTDQQRLRERARQFVLDYPDLHDLAYEAASNIMLQHTKRVFNPDKVYWHRFGSASSSPRTFTGWQHSGKPVQSMTLIELLMQRFEAHDQEASDELSL
;
A
#
# COMPACT_ATOMS: atom_id res chain seq x y z
N MET A 1 4.32 55.07 29.75
CA MET A 1 5.48 54.23 29.39
C MET A 1 5.00 52.80 29.30
N THR A 2 4.73 52.31 28.11
CA THR A 2 4.32 50.91 27.87
C THR A 2 5.32 50.32 26.88
N SER A 3 6.23 49.50 27.41
CA SER A 3 7.25 48.78 26.64
C SER A 3 6.60 47.62 25.89
N ILE A 4 6.69 47.65 24.57
CA ILE A 4 6.32 46.52 23.71
C ILE A 4 7.39 45.44 23.89
N PRO A 5 7.05 44.18 24.22
CA PRO A 5 8.05 43.14 24.38
C PRO A 5 8.74 42.87 23.04
N SER A 6 10.06 43.02 23.03
CA SER A 6 10.90 42.76 21.87
C SER A 6 10.84 41.27 21.53
N LYS A 7 10.32 40.95 20.34
CA LYS A 7 10.26 39.59 19.80
C LYS A 7 11.69 39.16 19.51
N ILE A 8 12.29 38.37 20.40
CA ILE A 8 13.65 37.83 20.20
C ILE A 8 13.65 37.10 18.85
N PRO A 9 14.48 37.51 17.88
CA PRO A 9 14.49 36.87 16.58
C PRO A 9 14.99 35.43 16.73
N MET A 10 14.23 34.48 16.17
CA MET A 10 14.65 33.08 16.10
C MET A 10 16.02 32.96 15.44
N THR A 11 16.89 32.14 16.03
CA THR A 11 18.17 31.78 15.40
C THR A 11 17.92 30.90 14.18
N ASP A 12 18.85 30.88 13.23
CA ASP A 12 18.72 30.03 12.04
C ASP A 12 18.65 28.54 12.40
N GLN A 13 19.32 28.12 13.48
CA GLN A 13 19.20 26.76 14.02
C GLN A 13 17.75 26.44 14.45
N GLN A 14 17.06 27.38 15.12
CA GLN A 14 15.66 27.19 15.52
C GLN A 14 14.75 27.10 14.29
N ARG A 15 14.98 27.94 13.27
CA ARG A 15 14.21 27.90 12.01
C ARG A 15 14.40 26.56 11.27
N LEU A 16 15.63 26.06 11.22
CA LEU A 16 15.93 24.77 10.58
C LEU A 16 15.25 23.60 11.31
N ARG A 17 15.28 23.59 12.66
CA ARG A 17 14.58 22.57 13.46
C ARG A 17 13.07 22.59 13.24
N GLU A 18 12.48 23.78 13.19
CA GLU A 18 11.04 23.90 12.96
C GLU A 18 10.66 23.40 11.56
N ARG A 19 11.43 23.75 10.54
CA ARG A 19 11.22 23.24 9.17
C ARG A 19 11.37 21.73 9.07
N ALA A 20 12.39 21.15 9.72
CA ALA A 20 12.58 19.70 9.74
C ALA A 20 11.43 19.00 10.45
N ARG A 21 10.94 19.54 11.56
CA ARG A 21 9.75 19.03 12.26
C ARG A 21 8.53 19.07 11.36
N GLN A 22 8.27 20.21 10.71
CA GLN A 22 7.11 20.36 9.84
C GLN A 22 7.19 19.40 8.65
N PHE A 23 8.37 19.25 8.04
CA PHE A 23 8.59 18.28 6.97
C PHE A 23 8.25 16.84 7.37
N VAL A 24 8.61 16.42 8.58
CA VAL A 24 8.26 15.08 9.10
C VAL A 24 6.76 14.95 9.37
N LEU A 25 6.12 16.00 9.90
CA LEU A 25 4.68 16.00 10.15
C LEU A 25 3.85 16.00 8.86
N ASP A 26 4.37 16.64 7.81
CA ASP A 26 3.74 16.68 6.49
C ASP A 26 4.05 15.44 5.64
N TYR A 27 4.96 14.57 6.11
CA TYR A 27 5.29 13.36 5.38
C TYR A 27 4.09 12.41 5.40
N PRO A 28 3.54 12.03 4.22
CA PRO A 28 2.34 11.22 4.18
C PRO A 28 2.64 9.81 4.73
N ASP A 29 1.68 9.25 5.45
CA ASP A 29 1.73 7.84 5.81
C ASP A 29 1.55 7.01 4.53
N LEU A 30 2.62 6.31 4.14
CA LEU A 30 2.64 5.52 2.91
C LEU A 30 1.65 4.36 2.96
N HIS A 31 1.40 3.80 4.15
CA HIS A 31 0.44 2.74 4.33
C HIS A 31 -0.98 3.27 4.12
N ASP A 32 -1.32 4.43 4.68
CA ASP A 32 -2.64 5.05 4.48
C ASP A 32 -2.91 5.39 3.01
N LEU A 33 -1.91 5.93 2.31
CA LEU A 33 -2.00 6.18 0.86
C LEU A 33 -2.24 4.88 0.07
N ALA A 34 -1.52 3.81 0.41
CA ALA A 34 -1.68 2.51 -0.24
C ALA A 34 -3.03 1.87 0.09
N TYR A 35 -3.51 2.03 1.33
CA TYR A 35 -4.82 1.57 1.79
C TYR A 35 -5.95 2.24 1.01
N GLU A 36 -5.89 3.57 0.83
CA GLU A 36 -6.87 4.33 0.06
C GLU A 36 -6.89 3.87 -1.40
N ALA A 37 -5.72 3.76 -2.03
CA ALA A 37 -5.60 3.28 -3.41
C ALA A 37 -6.16 1.87 -3.59
N ALA A 38 -5.79 0.93 -2.71
CA ALA A 38 -6.29 -0.44 -2.74
C ALA A 38 -7.80 -0.51 -2.53
N SER A 39 -8.34 0.27 -1.58
CA SER A 39 -9.78 0.36 -1.33
C SER A 39 -10.56 0.84 -2.55
N ASN A 40 -10.03 1.85 -3.25
CA ASN A 40 -10.64 2.37 -4.48
C ASN A 40 -10.64 1.35 -5.61
N ILE A 41 -9.52 0.67 -5.85
CA ILE A 41 -9.42 -0.43 -6.84
C ILE A 41 -10.46 -1.51 -6.51
N MET A 42 -10.51 -1.95 -5.25
CA MET A 42 -11.44 -2.97 -4.81
C MET A 42 -12.90 -2.56 -5.03
N LEU A 43 -13.29 -1.36 -4.63
CA LEU A 43 -14.65 -0.87 -4.81
C LEU A 43 -15.00 -0.78 -6.30
N GLN A 44 -14.08 -0.30 -7.13
CA GLN A 44 -14.26 -0.18 -8.57
C GLN A 44 -14.57 -1.54 -9.23
N HIS A 45 -13.79 -2.58 -8.89
CA HIS A 45 -13.85 -3.87 -9.57
C HIS A 45 -14.84 -4.86 -8.95
N THR A 46 -15.09 -4.78 -7.64
CA THR A 46 -15.97 -5.72 -6.93
C THR A 46 -17.35 -5.14 -6.58
N LYS A 47 -17.51 -3.82 -6.67
CA LYS A 47 -18.70 -3.07 -6.20
C LYS A 47 -19.01 -3.29 -4.72
N ARG A 48 -18.01 -3.67 -3.92
CA ARG A 48 -18.13 -3.93 -2.49
C ARG A 48 -16.96 -3.30 -1.74
N VAL A 49 -17.23 -2.92 -0.49
CA VAL A 49 -16.20 -2.46 0.43
C VAL A 49 -15.61 -3.66 1.13
N PHE A 50 -14.29 -3.74 1.14
CA PHE A 50 -13.51 -4.76 1.82
C PHE A 50 -12.38 -4.09 2.60
N ASN A 51 -11.80 -4.81 3.55
CA ASN A 51 -10.55 -4.38 4.17
C ASN A 51 -9.35 -4.91 3.35
N PRO A 52 -8.57 -4.05 2.66
CA PRO A 52 -7.43 -4.47 1.85
C PRO A 52 -6.34 -5.22 2.64
N ASP A 53 -6.20 -4.97 3.94
CA ASP A 53 -5.29 -5.72 4.84
C ASP A 53 -5.66 -7.19 5.01
N LYS A 54 -6.89 -7.54 4.65
CA LYS A 54 -7.46 -8.89 4.76
C LYS A 54 -7.71 -9.52 3.40
N VAL A 55 -7.25 -8.89 2.33
CA VAL A 55 -7.24 -9.46 0.99
C VAL A 55 -5.81 -9.80 0.63
N TYR A 56 -5.62 -11.04 0.18
CA TYR A 56 -4.30 -11.57 -0.09
C TYR A 56 -4.15 -11.93 -1.57
N TRP A 57 -2.98 -11.64 -2.10
CA TRP A 57 -2.48 -12.26 -3.31
C TRP A 57 -1.52 -13.38 -2.92
N HIS A 58 -1.73 -14.56 -3.50
CA HIS A 58 -0.96 -15.76 -3.22
C HIS A 58 -0.46 -16.35 -4.53
N ARG A 59 0.83 -16.70 -4.55
CA ARG A 59 1.43 -17.54 -5.60
C ARG A 59 1.61 -18.95 -5.08
N PHE A 60 1.27 -19.93 -5.90
CA PHE A 60 1.46 -21.35 -5.60
C PHE A 60 2.38 -21.99 -6.63
N GLY A 61 3.10 -23.04 -6.23
CA GLY A 61 3.94 -23.83 -7.14
C GLY A 61 3.17 -24.92 -7.90
N SER A 62 1.87 -25.09 -7.62
CA SER A 62 1.01 -26.07 -8.29
C SER A 62 -0.44 -25.61 -8.29
N ALA A 63 -1.20 -26.11 -9.27
CA ALA A 63 -2.61 -25.83 -9.44
C ALA A 63 -3.34 -27.10 -9.91
N SER A 64 -4.65 -27.17 -9.66
CA SER A 64 -5.53 -28.19 -10.22
C SER A 64 -6.79 -27.51 -10.73
N SER A 65 -7.37 -28.00 -11.82
CA SER A 65 -8.60 -27.43 -12.36
C SER A 65 -9.76 -27.62 -11.39
N SER A 66 -10.61 -26.61 -11.26
CA SER A 66 -11.81 -26.65 -10.43
C SER A 66 -12.88 -25.72 -10.95
N PRO A 67 -14.05 -26.24 -11.39
CA PRO A 67 -15.16 -25.39 -11.84
C PRO A 67 -15.88 -24.68 -10.68
N ARG A 68 -15.45 -24.88 -9.43
CA ARG A 68 -16.05 -24.28 -8.22
C ARG A 68 -15.35 -23.00 -7.76
N THR A 69 -14.26 -22.60 -8.41
CA THR A 69 -13.50 -21.40 -8.07
C THR A 69 -13.68 -20.32 -9.12
N PHE A 70 -13.43 -19.06 -8.75
CA PHE A 70 -13.57 -17.93 -9.66
C PHE A 70 -12.57 -17.97 -10.84
N THR A 71 -11.33 -18.42 -10.58
CA THR A 71 -10.26 -18.47 -11.59
C THR A 71 -10.29 -19.75 -12.44
N GLY A 72 -11.11 -20.74 -12.07
CA GLY A 72 -11.07 -22.09 -12.67
C GLY A 72 -9.95 -22.98 -12.13
N TRP A 73 -9.10 -22.45 -11.24
CA TRP A 73 -8.01 -23.17 -10.58
C TRP A 73 -8.24 -23.25 -9.07
N GLN A 74 -7.83 -24.36 -8.47
CA GLN A 74 -7.72 -24.51 -7.02
C GLN A 74 -6.27 -24.82 -6.66
N HIS A 75 -5.85 -24.31 -5.51
CA HIS A 75 -4.52 -24.54 -4.97
C HIS A 75 -4.62 -25.17 -3.58
N SER A 76 -3.56 -25.87 -3.18
CA SER A 76 -3.47 -26.48 -1.86
C SER A 76 -2.06 -26.36 -1.31
N GLY A 77 -1.93 -26.49 0.01
CA GLY A 77 -0.65 -26.32 0.69
C GLY A 77 -0.27 -24.86 0.92
N LYS A 78 0.98 -24.65 1.32
CA LYS A 78 1.51 -23.32 1.64
C LYS A 78 1.83 -22.57 0.33
N PRO A 79 1.42 -21.31 0.18
CA PRO A 79 1.83 -20.50 -0.96
C PRO A 79 3.35 -20.27 -0.96
N VAL A 80 3.95 -20.18 -2.15
CA VAL A 80 5.37 -19.80 -2.32
C VAL A 80 5.58 -18.31 -2.13
N GLN A 81 4.53 -17.51 -2.35
CA GLN A 81 4.52 -16.07 -2.06
C GLN A 81 3.15 -15.68 -1.53
N SER A 82 3.11 -14.84 -0.51
CA SER A 82 1.88 -14.36 0.10
C SER A 82 2.09 -12.91 0.52
N MET A 83 1.19 -12.05 0.08
CA MET A 83 1.19 -10.63 0.43
C MET A 83 -0.26 -10.14 0.54
N THR A 84 -0.50 -9.15 1.39
CA THR A 84 -1.75 -8.40 1.34
C THR A 84 -1.84 -7.60 0.05
N LEU A 85 -3.04 -7.14 -0.31
CA LEU A 85 -3.20 -6.27 -1.47
C LEU A 85 -2.43 -4.94 -1.32
N ILE A 86 -2.28 -4.45 -0.08
CA ILE A 86 -1.49 -3.24 0.23
C ILE A 86 0.00 -3.50 -0.02
N GLU A 87 0.52 -4.62 0.47
CA GLU A 87 1.90 -5.03 0.23
C GLU A 87 2.18 -5.18 -1.27
N LEU A 88 1.28 -5.83 -2.02
CA LEU A 88 1.39 -5.95 -3.48
C LEU A 88 1.42 -4.59 -4.18
N LEU A 89 0.59 -3.64 -3.76
CA LEU A 89 0.55 -2.30 -4.36
C LEU A 89 1.85 -1.53 -4.12
N MET A 90 2.43 -1.65 -2.92
CA MET A 90 3.70 -1.01 -2.59
C MET A 90 4.89 -1.66 -3.29
N GLN A 91 4.92 -2.99 -3.37
CA GLN A 91 6.04 -3.76 -3.93
C GLN A 91 5.97 -3.86 -5.46
N ARG A 92 4.77 -3.75 -6.03
CA ARG A 92 4.44 -4.07 -7.43
C ARG A 92 4.61 -5.57 -7.72
N PHE A 93 4.06 -6.00 -8.85
CA PHE A 93 4.37 -7.32 -9.39
C PHE A 93 5.85 -7.40 -9.77
N GLU A 94 6.41 -8.61 -9.73
CA GLU A 94 7.76 -8.85 -10.25
C GLU A 94 7.82 -8.53 -11.75
N ALA A 95 9.02 -8.21 -12.27
CA ALA A 95 9.16 -7.80 -13.67
C ALA A 95 8.57 -8.82 -14.66
N HIS A 96 8.84 -10.11 -14.44
CA HIS A 96 8.27 -11.20 -15.25
C HIS A 96 6.74 -11.18 -15.28
N ASP A 97 6.10 -10.97 -14.13
CA ASP A 97 4.63 -10.94 -14.01
C ASP A 97 3.99 -9.72 -14.70
N GLN A 98 4.75 -8.62 -14.81
CA GLN A 98 4.29 -7.45 -15.55
C GLN A 98 4.35 -7.69 -17.07
N GLU A 99 5.29 -8.50 -17.54
CA GLU A 99 5.43 -8.88 -18.94
C GLU A 99 4.47 -10.01 -19.35
N ALA A 100 4.27 -11.00 -18.47
CA ALA A 100 3.44 -12.19 -18.67
C ALA A 100 2.20 -12.19 -17.75
N SER A 101 1.43 -11.10 -17.80
CA SER A 101 0.28 -10.90 -16.89
C SER A 101 -0.82 -11.96 -16.99
N ASP A 102 -0.89 -12.71 -18.08
CA ASP A 102 -1.81 -13.83 -18.27
C ASP A 102 -1.48 -15.00 -17.32
N GLU A 103 -0.20 -15.17 -16.95
CA GLU A 103 0.24 -16.18 -15.99
C GLU A 103 -0.21 -15.89 -14.55
N LEU A 104 -0.64 -14.66 -14.24
CA LEU A 104 -1.17 -14.31 -12.91
C LEU A 104 -2.50 -15.00 -12.57
N SER A 105 -3.16 -15.59 -13.57
CA SER A 105 -4.44 -16.29 -13.41
C SER A 105 -4.28 -17.80 -13.15
N LEU A 106 -3.06 -18.34 -13.23
CA LEU A 106 -2.74 -19.78 -13.19
C LEU A 106 -2.47 -20.32 -11.79
#